data_AF-A0A543JQF7-F1
#
_entry.id   AF-A0A543JQF7-F1
#
_cell.length_a   1.000
_cell.length_b   1.000
_cell.length_c   1.000
_cell.angle_alpha   90.00
_cell.angle_beta   90.00
_cell.angle_gamma   90.00
#
_symmetry.space_group_name_H-M   'P 1'
#
loop_
_entity.id
_entity.type
_entity.pdbx_description
1 polymer ?
#
loop_
_entity_poly.entity_id
_entity_poly.type
_entity_poly.pdbx_seq_one_letter_code
_entity_poly.pdbx_strand_id
1 'polypeptide(L)'
;MTLPYEPDDDQAADRYINAALRSRDAEAWRLLAADSHVEQTDRVLRAMLDRIAVARVHRTAERATARSRALDGEISQAEYQRDAAEDATRATKAAHFETLVREHHRLIAAAARRLRGDDVRDELTDLVLALGSAIDAHRAAVLAGGTEPSAVDRALWARLATLDLPGDEGRTSVEELVRRHAARQDDFGRVLAGIILDAAGEDTSVPRAALLPAWKKAVAPTLDIAAKAEFAAKGKGSLATEKLRKALGHLERKGLVRRSGPADAQRLDLLDRAGLEELAGLSAL
;
A
#
# COMPACT_ATOMS: atom_id res chain seq x y z
N MET A 1 18.45 -26.27 4.19
CA MET A 1 17.07 -26.77 3.98
C MET A 1 16.34 -25.76 3.13
N THR A 2 15.56 -26.23 2.16
CA THR A 2 14.75 -25.40 1.25
C THR A 2 13.28 -25.55 1.63
N LEU A 3 12.48 -24.52 1.36
CA LEU A 3 11.03 -24.62 1.50
C LEU A 3 10.47 -25.58 0.44
N PRO A 4 9.34 -26.28 0.72
CA PRO A 4 8.80 -27.30 -0.19
C PRO A 4 7.97 -26.70 -1.34
N TYR A 5 8.25 -25.47 -1.74
CA TYR A 5 7.54 -24.73 -2.79
C TYR A 5 8.45 -23.67 -3.41
N GLU A 6 8.08 -23.26 -4.63
CA GLU A 6 8.81 -22.24 -5.38
C GLU A 6 8.52 -20.81 -4.87
N PRO A 7 9.44 -19.85 -5.06
CA PRO A 7 9.31 -18.47 -4.58
C PRO A 7 8.08 -17.68 -5.06
N ASP A 8 7.40 -18.14 -6.11
CA ASP A 8 6.19 -17.52 -6.67
C ASP A 8 4.91 -18.37 -6.50
N ASP A 9 5.01 -19.55 -5.87
CA ASP A 9 3.83 -20.40 -5.60
C ASP A 9 3.13 -19.99 -4.29
N ASP A 10 2.39 -18.87 -4.36
CA ASP A 10 1.64 -18.32 -3.22
C ASP A 10 0.60 -19.30 -2.66
N GLN A 11 0.11 -20.25 -3.47
CA GLN A 11 -0.88 -21.23 -3.04
C GLN A 11 -0.24 -22.35 -2.20
N ALA A 12 0.93 -22.85 -2.61
CA ALA A 12 1.68 -23.79 -1.79
C ALA A 12 2.25 -23.12 -0.54
N ALA A 13 2.71 -21.88 -0.64
CA ALA A 13 3.14 -21.08 0.49
C ALA A 13 2.00 -20.88 1.52
N ASP A 14 0.77 -20.59 1.09
CA ASP A 14 -0.40 -20.51 1.95
C ASP A 14 -0.62 -21.78 2.78
N ARG A 15 -0.61 -22.94 2.12
CA ARG A 15 -0.79 -24.24 2.80
C ARG A 15 0.31 -24.49 3.83
N TYR A 16 1.55 -24.22 3.46
CA TYR A 16 2.70 -24.43 4.34
C TYR A 16 2.71 -23.47 5.54
N ILE A 17 2.49 -22.18 5.31
CA ILE A 17 2.42 -21.16 6.36
C ILE A 17 1.28 -21.48 7.33
N ASN A 18 0.14 -21.96 6.83
CA ASN A 18 -0.99 -22.37 7.67
C ASN A 18 -0.63 -23.59 8.56
N ALA A 19 0.17 -24.53 8.05
CA ALA A 19 0.71 -25.62 8.87
C ALA A 19 1.72 -25.11 9.90
N ALA A 20 2.66 -24.23 9.50
CA ALA A 20 3.67 -23.65 10.36
C ALA A 20 3.09 -22.80 11.51
N LEU A 21 2.00 -22.07 11.24
CA LEU A 21 1.22 -21.32 12.24
C LEU A 21 0.67 -22.24 13.35
N ARG A 22 0.30 -23.49 13.01
CA ARG A 22 -0.26 -24.45 13.96
C ARG A 22 0.81 -25.23 14.71
N SER A 23 1.91 -25.58 14.05
CA SER A 23 3.00 -26.36 14.67
C SER A 23 3.94 -25.51 15.52
N ARG A 24 3.99 -24.19 15.30
CA ARG A 24 4.94 -23.25 15.94
C ARG A 24 6.41 -23.67 15.76
N ASP A 25 6.71 -24.30 14.64
CA ASP A 25 8.06 -24.76 14.32
C ASP A 25 9.01 -23.57 14.07
N ALA A 26 9.95 -23.36 15.00
CA ALA A 26 10.91 -22.27 14.95
C ALA A 26 11.87 -22.37 13.75
N GLU A 27 12.15 -23.57 13.25
CA GLU A 27 13.00 -23.75 12.07
C GLU A 27 12.24 -23.39 10.80
N ALA A 28 10.97 -23.79 10.67
CA ALA A 28 10.11 -23.36 9.58
C ALA A 28 10.00 -21.83 9.50
N TRP A 29 9.80 -21.15 10.64
CA TRP A 29 9.73 -19.69 10.69
C TRP A 29 11.05 -19.00 10.34
N ARG A 30 12.18 -19.63 10.65
CA ARG A 30 13.50 -19.13 10.24
C ARG A 30 13.67 -19.16 8.71
N LEU A 31 13.18 -20.22 8.06
CA LEU A 31 13.20 -20.33 6.60
C LEU A 31 12.24 -19.34 5.93
N LEU A 32 11.03 -19.20 6.48
CA LEU A 32 10.03 -18.22 6.01
C LEU A 32 10.51 -16.77 6.15
N ALA A 33 11.31 -16.48 7.18
CA ALA A 33 11.89 -15.15 7.41
C ALA A 33 13.19 -14.89 6.62
N ALA A 34 13.70 -15.87 5.87
CA ALA A 34 14.91 -15.70 5.07
C ALA A 34 14.66 -14.77 3.88
N ASP A 35 15.67 -13.99 3.49
CA ASP A 35 15.56 -12.97 2.43
C ASP A 35 14.98 -13.51 1.11
N SER A 36 15.23 -14.77 0.78
CA SER A 36 14.70 -15.42 -0.43
C SER A 36 13.17 -15.63 -0.44
N HIS A 37 12.50 -15.61 0.72
CA HIS A 37 11.08 -15.96 0.85
C HIS A 37 10.27 -15.00 1.74
N VAL A 38 10.93 -14.01 2.36
CA VAL A 38 10.31 -13.10 3.32
C VAL A 38 9.23 -12.22 2.69
N GLU A 39 9.37 -11.83 1.42
CA GLU A 39 8.36 -11.05 0.70
C GLU A 39 7.13 -11.90 0.33
N GLN A 40 7.34 -13.13 -0.11
CA GLN A 40 6.25 -14.08 -0.39
C GLN A 40 5.48 -14.38 0.90
N THR A 41 6.20 -14.61 2.00
CA THR A 41 5.63 -14.84 3.32
C THR A 41 4.80 -13.63 3.81
N ASP A 42 5.31 -12.41 3.67
CA ASP A 42 4.57 -11.18 4.01
C ASP A 42 3.26 -11.08 3.20
N ARG A 43 3.34 -11.31 1.89
CA ARG A 43 2.19 -11.26 0.97
C ARG A 43 1.10 -12.26 1.37
N VAL A 44 1.49 -13.50 1.65
CA VAL A 44 0.57 -14.57 2.05
C VAL A 44 -0.06 -14.29 3.41
N LEU A 45 0.70 -13.80 4.39
CA LEU A 45 0.17 -13.43 5.70
C LEU A 45 -0.84 -12.27 5.60
N ARG A 46 -0.59 -11.28 4.75
CA ARG A 46 -1.56 -10.20 4.44
C ARG A 46 -2.83 -10.77 3.82
N ALA A 47 -2.71 -11.64 2.82
CA ALA A 47 -3.86 -12.29 2.19
C ALA A 47 -4.67 -13.17 3.16
N MET A 48 -4.02 -13.80 4.16
CA MET A 48 -4.72 -14.48 5.25
C MET A 48 -5.52 -13.50 6.11
N LEU A 49 -4.93 -12.37 6.51
CA LEU A 49 -5.63 -11.33 7.30
C LEU A 49 -6.82 -10.74 6.54
N ASP A 50 -6.67 -10.49 5.25
CA ASP A 50 -7.76 -9.95 4.40
C ASP A 50 -8.92 -10.95 4.30
N ARG A 51 -8.64 -12.24 4.07
CA ARG A 51 -9.68 -13.29 4.08
C ARG A 51 -10.38 -13.41 5.43
N ILE A 52 -9.66 -13.27 6.54
CA ILE A 52 -10.26 -13.25 7.89
C ILE A 52 -11.20 -12.03 8.03
N ALA A 53 -10.78 -10.85 7.55
CA ALA A 53 -11.59 -9.65 7.60
C ALA A 53 -12.88 -9.79 6.78
N VAL A 54 -12.78 -10.30 5.55
CA VAL A 54 -13.94 -10.59 4.68
C VAL A 54 -14.87 -11.61 5.34
N ALA A 55 -14.34 -12.72 5.85
CA ALA A 55 -15.14 -13.75 6.53
C ALA A 55 -15.82 -13.23 7.80
N ARG A 56 -15.25 -12.23 8.48
CA ARG A 56 -15.89 -11.57 9.62
C ARG A 56 -17.08 -10.72 9.18
N VAL A 57 -16.92 -9.92 8.12
CA VAL A 57 -18.03 -9.12 7.55
C VAL A 57 -19.17 -10.00 7.09
N HIS A 58 -18.86 -11.09 6.38
CA HIS A 58 -19.86 -12.06 5.92
C HIS A 58 -20.65 -12.67 7.09
N ARG A 59 -19.96 -13.13 8.13
CA ARG A 59 -20.61 -13.68 9.34
C ARG A 59 -21.47 -12.66 10.08
N THR A 60 -21.04 -11.40 10.14
CA THR A 60 -21.87 -10.33 10.73
C THR A 60 -23.15 -10.13 9.93
N ALA A 61 -23.09 -10.18 8.59
CA ALA A 61 -24.26 -10.10 7.73
C ALA A 61 -25.18 -11.32 7.89
N GLU A 62 -24.63 -12.55 7.89
CA GLU A 62 -25.40 -13.78 8.11
C GLU A 62 -26.15 -13.77 9.44
N ARG A 63 -25.48 -13.32 10.52
CA ARG A 63 -26.11 -13.20 11.84
C ARG A 63 -27.22 -12.15 11.87
N ALA A 64 -27.06 -11.04 11.15
CA ALA A 64 -28.11 -10.04 11.03
C ALA A 64 -29.34 -10.61 10.29
N THR A 65 -29.11 -11.34 9.19
CA THR A 65 -30.16 -12.03 8.45
C THR A 65 -30.87 -13.08 9.30
N ALA A 66 -30.14 -13.96 9.99
CA ALA A 66 -30.71 -14.98 10.87
C ALA A 66 -31.54 -14.36 12.00
N ARG A 67 -31.09 -13.23 12.56
CA ARG A 67 -31.85 -12.46 13.54
C ARG A 67 -33.17 -11.91 12.98
N SER A 68 -33.16 -11.40 11.75
CA SER A 68 -34.40 -10.94 11.08
C SER A 68 -35.37 -12.11 10.93
N ARG A 69 -34.91 -13.23 10.36
CA ARG A 69 -35.74 -14.43 10.15
C ARG A 69 -36.36 -14.98 11.44
N ALA A 70 -35.64 -14.89 12.57
CA ALA A 70 -36.18 -15.26 13.87
C ALA A 70 -37.26 -14.28 14.38
N LEU A 71 -37.09 -12.98 14.14
CA LEU A 71 -38.08 -11.95 14.49
C LEU A 71 -39.34 -12.05 13.62
N ASP A 72 -39.14 -12.39 12.35
CA ASP A 72 -40.21 -12.58 11.35
C ASP A 72 -40.92 -13.94 11.51
N GLY A 73 -40.45 -14.79 12.43
CA GLY A 73 -41.03 -16.10 12.73
C GLY A 73 -40.77 -17.19 11.69
N GLU A 74 -39.86 -16.93 10.73
CA GLU A 74 -39.48 -17.91 9.70
C GLU A 74 -38.62 -19.06 10.24
N ILE A 75 -37.91 -18.82 11.34
CA ILE A 75 -37.16 -19.84 12.10
C ILE A 75 -37.54 -19.74 13.57
N SER A 76 -37.49 -20.88 14.28
CA SER A 76 -37.77 -20.87 15.70
C SER A 76 -36.65 -20.21 16.50
N GLN A 77 -36.99 -19.65 17.66
CA GLN A 77 -36.00 -19.07 18.57
C GLN A 77 -34.97 -20.12 19.05
N ALA A 78 -35.38 -21.40 19.16
CA ALA A 78 -34.48 -22.48 19.53
C ALA A 78 -33.45 -22.80 18.43
N GLU A 79 -33.85 -22.74 17.15
CA GLU A 79 -32.95 -22.88 16.01
C GLU A 79 -31.96 -21.72 15.94
N TYR A 80 -32.43 -20.48 16.07
CA TYR A 80 -31.56 -19.30 16.11
C TYR A 80 -30.49 -19.38 17.22
N GLN A 81 -30.86 -19.83 18.42
CA GLN A 81 -29.91 -19.97 19.53
C GLN A 81 -28.87 -21.06 19.28
N ARG A 82 -29.24 -22.17 18.62
CA ARG A 82 -28.30 -23.23 18.23
C ARG A 82 -27.28 -22.70 17.23
N ASP A 83 -27.76 -22.06 16.17
CA ASP A 83 -26.90 -21.49 15.12
C ASP A 83 -25.95 -20.43 15.69
N ALA A 84 -26.47 -19.55 16.57
CA ALA A 84 -25.66 -18.55 17.25
C ALA A 84 -24.56 -19.15 18.15
N ALA A 85 -24.83 -20.29 18.80
CA ALA A 85 -23.84 -20.98 19.64
C ALA A 85 -22.73 -21.66 18.81
N GLU A 86 -23.10 -22.28 17.68
CA GLU A 86 -22.12 -22.83 16.74
C GLU A 86 -21.21 -21.73 16.16
N ASP A 87 -21.82 -20.61 15.77
CA ASP A 87 -21.09 -19.46 15.25
C ASP A 87 -20.16 -18.83 16.28
N ALA A 88 -20.58 -18.74 17.55
CA ALA A 88 -19.72 -18.27 18.64
C ALA A 88 -18.47 -19.16 18.79
N THR A 89 -18.61 -20.48 18.65
CA THR A 89 -17.48 -21.41 18.70
C THR A 89 -16.53 -21.20 17.53
N ARG A 90 -17.06 -21.04 16.31
CA ARG A 90 -16.26 -20.73 15.11
C ARG A 90 -15.58 -19.37 15.23
N ALA A 91 -16.25 -18.37 15.80
CA ALA A 91 -15.70 -17.04 16.03
C ALA A 91 -14.50 -17.05 16.97
N THR A 92 -14.57 -17.79 18.07
CA THR A 92 -13.45 -17.96 19.00
C THR A 92 -12.23 -18.59 18.34
N LYS A 93 -12.43 -19.67 17.56
CA LYS A 93 -11.34 -20.32 16.81
C LYS A 93 -10.70 -19.38 15.78
N ALA A 94 -11.53 -18.63 15.06
CA ALA A 94 -11.06 -17.65 14.07
C ALA A 94 -10.27 -16.50 14.72
N ALA A 95 -10.73 -15.99 15.87
CA ALA A 95 -10.03 -14.93 16.61
C ALA A 95 -8.67 -15.38 17.15
N HIS A 96 -8.58 -16.63 17.61
CA HIS A 96 -7.29 -17.22 18.02
C HIS A 96 -6.32 -17.34 16.83
N PHE A 97 -6.81 -17.86 15.69
CA PHE A 97 -6.00 -17.95 14.48
C PHE A 97 -5.57 -16.56 13.97
N GLU A 98 -6.46 -15.57 13.96
CA GLU A 98 -6.15 -14.19 13.60
C GLU A 98 -5.03 -13.61 14.48
N THR A 99 -5.06 -13.91 15.79
CA THR A 99 -4.02 -13.46 16.72
C THR A 99 -2.65 -14.04 16.34
N LEU A 100 -2.58 -15.33 16.03
CA LEU A 100 -1.33 -15.99 15.58
C LEU A 100 -0.81 -15.40 14.27
N VAL A 101 -1.69 -15.19 13.29
CA VAL A 101 -1.32 -14.59 12.01
C VAL A 101 -0.78 -13.17 12.22
N ARG A 102 -1.44 -12.36 13.05
CA ARG A 102 -0.99 -10.98 13.36
C ARG A 102 0.36 -10.96 14.05
N GLU A 103 0.60 -11.87 14.99
CA GLU A 103 1.87 -11.99 15.71
C GLU A 103 3.03 -12.24 14.74
N HIS A 104 2.91 -13.25 13.89
CA HIS A 104 3.97 -13.58 12.94
C HIS A 104 4.09 -12.59 11.79
N HIS A 105 2.99 -12.01 11.33
CA HIS A 105 3.02 -10.92 10.36
C HIS A 105 3.84 -9.72 10.88
N ARG A 106 3.76 -9.37 12.18
CA ARG A 106 4.60 -8.29 12.73
C ARG A 106 6.10 -8.57 12.60
N LEU A 107 6.51 -9.83 12.79
CA LEU A 107 7.91 -10.26 12.70
C LEU A 107 8.39 -10.28 11.25
N ILE A 108 7.60 -10.86 10.35
CA ILE A 108 7.92 -10.97 8.92
C ILE A 108 7.85 -9.61 8.22
N ALA A 109 6.85 -8.78 8.52
CA ALA A 109 6.69 -7.47 7.88
C ALA A 109 7.90 -6.57 8.11
N ALA A 110 8.55 -6.62 9.27
CA ALA A 110 9.77 -5.86 9.53
C ALA A 110 10.94 -6.33 8.64
N ALA A 111 11.13 -7.63 8.49
CA ALA A 111 12.16 -8.20 7.64
C ALA A 111 11.88 -7.96 6.14
N ALA A 112 10.64 -8.16 5.70
CA ALA A 112 10.21 -7.88 4.33
C ALA A 112 10.33 -6.38 3.97
N ARG A 113 10.10 -5.46 4.92
CA ARG A 113 10.33 -4.03 4.71
C ARG A 113 11.81 -3.71 4.55
N ARG A 114 12.67 -4.28 5.41
CA ARG A 114 14.12 -4.11 5.30
C ARG A 114 14.65 -4.58 3.94
N LEU A 115 14.17 -5.72 3.44
CA LEU A 115 14.57 -6.26 2.14
C LEU A 115 14.10 -5.36 0.98
N ARG A 116 12.87 -4.84 1.05
CA ARG A 116 12.36 -3.85 0.07
C ARG A 116 13.12 -2.52 0.09
N GLY A 117 13.88 -2.26 1.16
CA GLY A 117 14.53 -0.97 1.40
C GLY A 117 13.56 0.10 1.90
N ASP A 118 12.33 -0.29 2.24
CA ASP A 118 11.27 0.57 2.74
C ASP A 118 11.58 0.92 4.20
N ASP A 119 12.00 2.16 4.45
CA ASP A 119 12.09 2.69 5.81
C ASP A 119 10.67 2.87 6.35
N VAL A 120 10.38 2.36 7.54
CA VAL A 120 9.07 2.57 8.22
C VAL A 120 8.79 4.07 8.33
N ARG A 121 9.83 4.89 8.46
CA ARG A 121 9.71 6.35 8.41
C ARG A 121 9.18 6.84 7.08
N ASP A 122 9.66 6.29 5.96
CA ASP A 122 9.22 6.68 4.62
C ASP A 122 7.76 6.26 4.38
N GLU A 123 7.36 5.05 4.78
CA GLU A 123 5.97 4.57 4.64
C GLU A 123 5.00 5.38 5.52
N LEU A 124 5.38 5.67 6.78
CA LEU A 124 4.59 6.53 7.66
C LEU A 124 4.50 7.97 7.14
N THR A 125 5.60 8.48 6.57
CA THR A 125 5.63 9.80 5.93
C THR A 125 4.68 9.81 4.72
N ASP A 126 4.73 8.80 3.86
CA ASP A 126 3.84 8.65 2.71
C ASP A 126 2.35 8.54 3.13
N LEU A 127 2.05 7.80 4.21
CA LEU A 127 0.67 7.69 4.75
C LEU A 127 0.17 9.01 5.33
N VAL A 128 1.01 9.72 6.07
CA VAL A 128 0.71 11.07 6.56
C VAL A 128 0.42 12.01 5.41
N LEU A 129 1.26 11.96 4.36
CA LEU A 129 1.14 12.81 3.20
C LEU A 129 -0.14 12.51 2.43
N ALA A 130 -0.49 11.24 2.25
CA ALA A 130 -1.76 10.83 1.67
C ALA A 130 -2.96 11.33 2.49
N LEU A 131 -2.89 11.22 3.82
CA LEU A 131 -3.93 11.74 4.71
C LEU A 131 -4.08 13.25 4.60
N GLY A 132 -2.98 13.99 4.60
CA GLY A 132 -2.99 15.44 4.47
C GLY A 132 -3.54 15.89 3.11
N SER A 133 -3.08 15.30 2.01
CA SER A 133 -3.60 15.58 0.67
C SER A 133 -5.09 15.25 0.52
N ALA A 134 -5.57 14.15 1.12
CA ALA A 134 -6.98 13.79 1.10
C ALA A 134 -7.85 14.81 1.87
N ILE A 135 -7.33 15.37 2.95
CA ILE A 135 -8.03 16.39 3.74
C ILE A 135 -8.02 17.74 3.01
N ASP A 136 -6.94 18.10 2.32
CA ASP A 136 -6.93 19.28 1.45
C ASP A 136 -7.93 19.15 0.30
N ALA A 137 -8.03 17.96 -0.32
CA ALA A 137 -9.04 17.67 -1.33
C ALA A 137 -10.48 17.77 -0.76
N HIS A 138 -10.71 17.23 0.43
CA HIS A 138 -12.00 17.36 1.14
C HIS A 138 -12.33 18.83 1.42
N ARG A 139 -11.37 19.60 1.91
CA ARG A 139 -11.54 21.04 2.18
C ARG A 139 -11.86 21.81 0.91
N ALA A 140 -11.15 21.55 -0.18
CA ALA A 140 -11.43 22.16 -1.48
C ALA A 140 -12.84 21.81 -1.99
N ALA A 141 -13.25 20.54 -1.87
CA ALA A 141 -14.58 20.10 -2.28
C ALA A 141 -15.71 20.74 -1.45
N VAL A 142 -15.55 20.82 -0.13
CA VAL A 142 -16.52 21.49 0.77
C VAL A 142 -16.65 22.97 0.44
N LEU A 143 -15.53 23.66 0.21
CA LEU A 143 -15.53 25.08 -0.12
C LEU A 143 -16.08 25.36 -1.53
N ALA A 144 -15.77 24.51 -2.51
CA ALA A 144 -16.29 24.62 -3.87
C ALA A 144 -17.81 24.37 -3.95
N GLY A 145 -18.36 23.58 -3.03
CA GLY A 145 -19.80 23.36 -2.90
C GLY A 145 -20.59 24.58 -2.41
N GLY A 146 -19.93 25.66 -1.99
CA GLY A 146 -20.57 26.92 -1.57
C GLY A 146 -21.32 26.84 -0.23
N THR A 147 -21.35 25.68 0.43
CA THR A 147 -21.90 25.47 1.76
C THR A 147 -20.87 25.76 2.85
N GLU A 148 -21.31 26.35 3.96
CA GLU A 148 -20.43 26.52 5.12
C GLU A 148 -19.96 25.17 5.66
N PRO A 149 -18.67 25.05 6.05
CA PRO A 149 -18.14 23.85 6.68
C PRO A 149 -18.90 23.47 7.95
N SER A 150 -19.25 22.20 8.09
CA SER A 150 -19.89 21.70 9.31
C SER A 150 -18.95 21.81 10.52
N ALA A 151 -19.50 21.65 11.74
CA ALA A 151 -18.69 21.60 12.95
C ALA A 151 -17.70 20.43 12.93
N VAL A 152 -18.06 19.32 12.27
CA VAL A 152 -17.20 18.13 12.12
C VAL A 152 -16.06 18.41 11.16
N ASP A 153 -16.32 19.08 10.04
CA ASP A 153 -15.29 19.50 9.08
C ASP A 153 -14.26 20.42 9.74
N ARG A 154 -14.73 21.44 10.47
CA ARG A 154 -13.87 22.36 11.21
C ARG A 154 -13.04 21.66 12.28
N ALA A 155 -13.63 20.74 13.03
CA ALA A 155 -12.93 19.98 14.06
C ALA A 155 -11.85 19.05 13.46
N LEU A 156 -12.14 18.42 12.32
CA LEU A 156 -11.18 17.60 11.59
C LEU A 156 -9.97 18.43 11.13
N TRP A 157 -10.23 19.58 10.49
CA TRP A 157 -9.16 20.46 9.99
C TRP A 157 -8.31 21.04 11.13
N ALA A 158 -8.94 21.48 12.21
CA ALA A 158 -8.23 21.99 13.38
C ALA A 158 -7.32 20.92 14.01
N ARG A 159 -7.79 19.67 14.08
CA ARG A 159 -6.99 18.57 14.64
C ARG A 159 -5.79 18.22 13.77
N LEU A 160 -5.94 18.32 12.45
CA LEU A 160 -4.83 18.09 11.51
C LEU A 160 -3.76 19.19 11.59
N ALA A 161 -4.18 20.45 11.71
CA ALA A 161 -3.27 21.60 11.86
C ALA A 161 -2.37 21.50 13.11
N THR A 162 -2.79 20.74 14.12
CA THR A 162 -2.03 20.52 15.36
C THR A 162 -1.12 19.29 15.35
N LEU A 163 -1.10 18.50 14.27
CA LEU A 163 -0.23 17.33 14.18
C LEU A 163 1.18 17.72 13.77
N ASP A 164 2.11 17.57 14.72
CA ASP A 164 3.55 17.75 14.50
C ASP A 164 4.26 16.43 14.25
N LEU A 165 5.01 16.39 13.15
CA LEU A 165 5.70 15.20 12.68
C LEU A 165 7.21 15.45 12.52
N PRO A 166 8.05 14.41 12.64
CA PRO A 166 9.45 14.53 12.30
C PRO A 166 9.61 14.74 10.77
N GLY A 167 10.31 15.79 10.39
CA GLY A 167 10.74 16.12 9.03
C GLY A 167 12.26 16.29 8.95
N ASP A 168 12.75 16.57 7.73
CA ASP A 168 14.18 16.61 7.40
C ASP A 168 14.99 17.62 8.26
N GLU A 169 14.34 18.70 8.73
CA GLU A 169 14.95 19.81 9.49
C GLU A 169 14.48 19.87 10.96
N GLY A 170 13.73 18.88 11.46
CA GLY A 170 13.13 18.90 12.79
C GLY A 170 11.63 18.61 12.77
N ARG A 171 10.85 19.14 13.72
CA ARG A 171 9.39 18.94 13.70
C ARG A 171 8.74 19.88 12.68
N THR A 172 7.78 19.36 11.92
CA THR A 172 7.02 20.10 10.90
C THR A 172 5.54 19.75 11.01
N SER A 173 4.65 20.68 10.65
CA SER A 173 3.23 20.39 10.56
C SER A 173 2.91 19.51 9.34
N VAL A 174 1.79 18.79 9.40
CA VAL A 174 1.28 18.00 8.25
C VAL A 174 1.05 18.88 7.03
N GLU A 175 0.45 20.07 7.20
CA GLU A 175 0.20 21.00 6.09
C GLU A 175 1.50 21.43 5.41
N GLU A 176 2.54 21.74 6.19
CA GLU A 176 3.83 22.14 5.64
C GLU A 176 4.54 20.99 4.93
N LEU A 177 4.43 19.78 5.49
CA LEU A 177 4.98 18.57 4.92
C LEU A 177 4.29 18.23 3.59
N VAL A 178 2.95 18.31 3.53
CA VAL A 178 2.15 18.13 2.31
C VAL A 178 2.51 19.17 1.27
N ARG A 179 2.60 20.45 1.65
CA ARG A 179 2.97 21.54 0.74
C ARG A 179 4.35 21.33 0.12
N ARG A 180 5.37 21.02 0.94
CA ARG A 180 6.74 20.72 0.47
C ARG A 180 6.77 19.47 -0.40
N HIS A 181 5.99 18.46 -0.04
CA HIS A 181 5.94 17.19 -0.76
C HIS A 181 5.23 17.33 -2.10
N ALA A 182 4.07 17.99 -2.16
CA ALA A 182 3.36 18.33 -3.39
C ALA A 182 4.29 19.11 -4.32
N ALA A 183 4.94 20.18 -3.85
CA ALA A 183 5.88 20.94 -4.66
C ALA A 183 7.06 20.10 -5.21
N ARG A 184 7.61 19.15 -4.43
CA ARG A 184 8.70 18.27 -4.88
C ARG A 184 8.23 17.08 -5.73
N GLN A 185 7.03 16.56 -5.49
CA GLN A 185 6.47 15.42 -6.21
C GLN A 185 5.80 15.81 -7.52
N ASP A 186 5.20 16.99 -7.58
CA ASP A 186 4.61 17.52 -8.81
C ASP A 186 5.70 17.68 -9.87
N ASP A 187 6.94 18.02 -9.50
CA ASP A 187 8.07 18.03 -10.44
C ASP A 187 8.46 16.63 -10.93
N PHE A 188 8.63 15.64 -10.04
CA PHE A 188 9.09 14.29 -10.45
C PHE A 188 8.00 13.46 -11.13
N GLY A 189 6.74 13.57 -10.67
CA GLY A 189 5.58 12.93 -11.29
C GLY A 189 5.33 13.49 -12.68
N ARG A 190 5.44 14.81 -12.85
CA ARG A 190 5.37 15.48 -14.16
C ARG A 190 6.49 15.04 -15.10
N VAL A 191 7.73 15.05 -14.63
CA VAL A 191 8.89 14.60 -15.43
C VAL A 191 8.71 13.13 -15.84
N LEU A 192 8.26 12.27 -14.93
CA LEU A 192 8.03 10.86 -15.26
C LEU A 192 6.86 10.69 -16.25
N ALA A 193 5.76 11.44 -16.08
CA ALA A 193 4.63 11.40 -17.00
C ALA A 193 5.05 11.76 -18.43
N GLY A 194 5.83 12.84 -18.60
CA GLY A 194 6.40 13.20 -19.90
C GLY A 194 7.29 12.09 -20.49
N ILE A 195 8.18 11.51 -19.69
CA ILE A 195 9.04 10.40 -20.14
C ILE A 195 8.23 9.17 -20.56
N ILE A 196 7.14 8.86 -19.84
CA ILE A 196 6.26 7.74 -20.17
C ILE A 196 5.54 8.00 -21.49
N LEU A 197 5.00 9.20 -21.70
CA LEU A 197 4.33 9.58 -22.94
C LEU A 197 5.31 9.53 -24.13
N ASP A 198 6.51 10.09 -23.97
CA ASP A 198 7.56 10.06 -24.99
C ASP A 198 7.98 8.61 -25.34
N ALA A 199 8.12 7.74 -24.34
CA ALA A 199 8.50 6.35 -24.54
C ALA A 199 7.36 5.49 -25.12
N ALA A 200 6.10 5.87 -24.86
CA ALA A 200 4.91 5.16 -25.34
C ALA A 200 4.56 5.53 -26.77
N GLY A 201 4.81 6.77 -27.21
CA GLY A 201 4.29 7.25 -28.49
C GLY A 201 2.76 7.12 -28.48
N GLU A 202 2.18 6.36 -29.40
CA GLU A 202 0.74 6.05 -29.46
C GLU A 202 0.35 4.73 -28.75
N ASP A 203 1.33 3.97 -28.24
CA ASP A 203 1.07 2.67 -27.63
C ASP A 203 0.43 2.79 -26.24
N THR A 204 -0.25 1.73 -25.82
CA THR A 204 -0.92 1.64 -24.50
C THR A 204 -0.05 0.99 -23.42
N SER A 205 1.19 0.60 -23.74
CA SER A 205 2.08 -0.09 -22.81
C SER A 205 3.54 0.08 -23.20
N VAL A 206 4.42 0.34 -22.24
CA VAL A 206 5.87 0.53 -22.46
C VAL A 206 6.72 -0.45 -21.65
N PRO A 207 7.87 -0.92 -22.18
CA PRO A 207 8.84 -1.64 -21.38
C PRO A 207 9.37 -0.75 -20.25
N ARG A 208 9.30 -1.21 -18.99
CA ARG A 208 9.77 -0.43 -17.84
C ARG A 208 11.26 -0.08 -17.96
N ALA A 209 12.05 -0.99 -18.54
CA ALA A 209 13.47 -0.79 -18.79
C ALA A 209 13.77 0.42 -19.69
N ALA A 210 12.85 0.77 -20.61
CA ALA A 210 13.02 1.91 -21.51
C ALA A 210 12.95 3.27 -20.79
N LEU A 211 12.30 3.33 -19.63
CA LEU A 211 12.14 4.57 -18.85
C LEU A 211 13.43 4.96 -18.12
N LEU A 212 14.26 3.97 -17.75
CA LEU A 212 15.39 4.19 -16.84
C LEU A 212 16.49 5.11 -17.42
N PRO A 213 16.90 5.01 -18.70
CA PRO A 213 17.90 5.92 -19.27
C PRO A 213 17.42 7.37 -19.32
N ALA A 214 16.21 7.60 -19.80
CA ALA A 214 15.60 8.92 -19.89
C ALA A 214 15.42 9.55 -18.50
N TRP A 215 14.94 8.76 -17.54
CA TRP A 215 14.82 9.18 -16.15
C TRP A 215 16.14 9.60 -15.54
N LYS A 216 17.18 8.77 -15.67
CA LYS A 216 18.51 9.10 -15.13
C LYS A 216 19.05 10.39 -15.77
N LYS A 217 18.84 10.61 -17.06
CA LYS A 217 19.26 11.83 -17.74
C LYS A 217 18.55 13.07 -17.20
N ALA A 218 17.25 12.98 -16.94
CA ALA A 218 16.44 14.11 -16.46
C ALA A 218 16.64 14.40 -14.96
N VAL A 219 16.74 13.36 -14.12
CA VAL A 219 16.68 13.48 -12.66
C VAL A 219 18.04 13.40 -12.00
N ALA A 220 19.02 12.67 -12.55
CA ALA A 220 20.34 12.61 -11.91
C ALA A 220 21.00 13.99 -11.77
N PRO A 221 20.90 14.94 -12.73
CA PRO A 221 21.49 16.27 -12.57
C PRO A 221 20.84 17.14 -11.48
N THR A 222 19.56 16.94 -11.18
CA THR A 222 18.80 17.77 -10.22
C THR A 222 18.96 17.31 -8.77
N LEU A 223 19.46 16.09 -8.57
CA LEU A 223 19.70 15.54 -7.25
C LEU A 223 21.00 16.09 -6.63
N ASP A 224 20.92 16.47 -5.36
CA ASP A 224 22.06 16.94 -4.58
C ASP A 224 23.20 15.89 -4.50
N ILE A 225 24.45 16.37 -4.56
CA ILE A 225 25.65 15.52 -4.59
C ILE A 225 25.88 14.85 -3.23
N ALA A 226 25.67 15.56 -2.13
CA ALA A 226 25.84 14.99 -0.79
C ALA A 226 24.77 13.91 -0.52
N ALA A 227 23.53 14.15 -0.92
CA ALA A 227 22.44 13.17 -0.83
C ALA A 227 22.71 11.91 -1.67
N LYS A 228 23.27 12.04 -2.88
CA LYS A 228 23.70 10.88 -3.69
C LYS A 228 24.78 10.07 -2.99
N ALA A 229 25.79 10.74 -2.43
CA ALA A 229 26.90 10.10 -1.74
C ALA A 229 26.45 9.38 -0.46
N GLU A 230 25.59 10.02 0.34
CA GLU A 230 25.00 9.42 1.54
C GLU A 230 24.15 8.20 1.20
N PHE A 231 23.32 8.29 0.16
CA PHE A 231 22.47 7.19 -0.27
C PHE A 231 23.29 6.00 -0.78
N ALA A 232 24.36 6.27 -1.55
CA ALA A 232 25.30 5.25 -2.01
C ALA A 232 26.06 4.62 -0.82
N ALA A 233 26.49 5.42 0.16
CA ALA A 233 27.20 4.95 1.36
C ALA A 233 26.34 4.02 2.23
N LYS A 234 25.00 4.17 2.19
CA LYS A 234 24.05 3.24 2.85
C LYS A 234 23.87 1.92 2.10
N GLY A 235 24.60 1.68 1.00
CA GLY A 235 24.50 0.46 0.19
C GLY A 235 23.18 0.34 -0.59
N LYS A 236 22.37 1.40 -0.65
CA LYS A 236 21.02 1.38 -1.25
C LYS A 236 21.02 1.56 -2.78
N GLY A 237 22.20 1.52 -3.41
CA GLY A 237 22.34 1.69 -4.86
C GLY A 237 22.18 3.15 -5.29
N SER A 238 21.42 3.39 -6.36
CA SER A 238 21.29 4.72 -6.98
C SER A 238 20.06 5.47 -6.46
N LEU A 239 20.29 6.67 -5.92
CA LEU A 239 19.22 7.58 -5.49
C LEU A 239 18.26 7.92 -6.63
N ALA A 240 18.76 8.04 -7.86
CA ALA A 240 17.91 8.28 -9.04
C ALA A 240 16.95 7.11 -9.29
N THR A 241 17.44 5.86 -9.16
CA THR A 241 16.58 4.67 -9.31
C THR A 241 15.53 4.60 -8.20
N GLU A 242 15.88 4.99 -6.97
CA GLU A 242 14.93 5.07 -5.87
C GLU A 242 13.82 6.10 -6.14
N LYS A 243 14.19 7.29 -6.63
CA LYS A 243 13.21 8.32 -7.00
C LYS A 243 12.30 7.86 -8.14
N LEU A 244 12.81 7.10 -9.12
CA LEU A 244 11.99 6.50 -10.18
C LEU A 244 10.95 5.54 -9.59
N ARG A 245 11.37 4.67 -8.66
CA ARG A 245 10.48 3.71 -7.99
C ARG A 245 9.34 4.43 -7.26
N LYS A 246 9.66 5.48 -6.49
CA LYS A 246 8.67 6.29 -5.77
C LYS A 246 7.70 7.01 -6.70
N ALA A 247 8.22 7.62 -7.78
CA ALA A 247 7.40 8.30 -8.78
C ALA A 247 6.46 7.33 -9.51
N LEU A 248 6.93 6.14 -9.90
CA LEU A 248 6.08 5.11 -10.50
C LEU A 248 4.96 4.67 -9.54
N GLY A 249 5.30 4.38 -8.27
CA GLY A 249 4.29 3.99 -7.28
C GLY A 249 3.22 5.07 -7.06
N HIS A 250 3.57 6.35 -7.22
CA HIS A 250 2.60 7.45 -7.16
C HIS A 250 1.64 7.45 -8.35
N LEU A 251 2.17 7.32 -9.58
CA LEU A 251 1.33 7.26 -10.78
C LEU A 251 0.40 6.02 -10.74
N GLU A 252 0.86 4.90 -10.18
CA GLU A 252 0.02 3.72 -9.96
C GLU A 252 -1.12 3.98 -8.96
N ARG A 253 -0.83 4.65 -7.84
CA ARG A 253 -1.87 5.02 -6.85
C ARG A 253 -2.90 6.00 -7.40
N LYS A 254 -2.48 6.91 -8.30
CA LYS A 254 -3.39 7.79 -9.03
C LYS A 254 -4.20 7.07 -10.12
N GLY A 255 -3.93 5.79 -10.37
CA GLY A 255 -4.61 5.02 -11.40
C GLY A 255 -4.22 5.40 -12.82
N LEU A 256 -3.09 6.08 -13.01
CA LEU A 256 -2.63 6.54 -14.33
C LEU A 256 -1.89 5.44 -15.10
N VAL A 257 -1.20 4.57 -14.37
CA VAL A 257 -0.39 3.47 -14.94
C VAL A 257 -0.48 2.22 -14.07
N ARG A 258 -0.07 1.07 -14.62
CA ARG A 258 0.03 -0.20 -13.89
C ARG A 258 1.21 -1.04 -14.36
N ARG A 259 2.01 -1.57 -13.43
CA ARG A 259 3.01 -2.59 -13.76
C ARG A 259 2.37 -3.93 -14.10
N SER A 260 2.83 -4.55 -15.18
CA SER A 260 2.41 -5.88 -15.63
C SER A 260 3.60 -6.72 -16.11
N GLY A 261 3.42 -8.04 -16.21
CA GLY A 261 4.44 -8.98 -16.65
C GLY A 261 5.45 -9.42 -15.56
N PRO A 262 6.31 -10.40 -15.90
CA PRO A 262 7.32 -10.97 -14.99
C PRO A 262 8.47 -9.98 -14.73
N ALA A 263 9.28 -10.23 -13.70
CA ALA A 263 10.30 -9.29 -13.21
C ALA A 263 11.38 -8.93 -14.26
N ASP A 264 11.69 -9.87 -15.15
CA ASP A 264 12.67 -9.75 -16.24
C ASP A 264 12.11 -9.09 -17.52
N ALA A 265 10.78 -9.07 -17.68
CA ALA A 265 10.10 -8.46 -18.83
C ALA A 265 9.00 -7.47 -18.41
N GLN A 266 9.23 -6.76 -17.31
CA GLN A 266 8.20 -5.90 -16.71
C GLN A 266 7.80 -4.76 -17.65
N ARG A 267 6.49 -4.62 -17.85
CA ARG A 267 5.84 -3.57 -18.63
C ARG A 267 5.11 -2.59 -17.73
N LEU A 268 4.83 -1.42 -18.27
CA LEU A 268 4.01 -0.39 -17.66
C LEU A 268 2.86 -0.07 -18.61
N ASP A 269 1.67 -0.49 -18.23
CA ASP A 269 0.44 -0.24 -18.99
C ASP A 269 -0.10 1.14 -18.62
N LEU A 270 -0.54 1.89 -19.62
CA LEU A 270 -1.11 3.22 -19.48
C LEU A 270 -2.62 3.06 -19.28
N LEU A 271 -3.12 3.46 -18.12
CA LEU A 271 -4.54 3.35 -17.75
C LEU A 271 -5.32 4.62 -18.07
N ASP A 272 -4.68 5.78 -17.91
CA ASP A 272 -5.27 7.09 -18.19
C ASP A 272 -4.22 8.00 -18.84
N ARG A 273 -4.26 8.02 -20.19
CA ARG A 273 -3.35 8.84 -21.00
C ARG A 273 -3.63 10.33 -20.85
N ALA A 274 -4.90 10.74 -20.80
CA ALA A 274 -5.27 12.14 -20.66
C ALA A 274 -4.80 12.70 -19.31
N GLY A 275 -4.94 11.93 -18.23
CA GLY A 275 -4.41 12.29 -16.92
C GLY A 275 -2.87 12.37 -16.88
N LEU A 276 -2.17 11.56 -17.68
CA LEU A 276 -0.71 11.69 -17.84
C LEU A 276 -0.32 12.95 -18.62
N GLU A 277 -1.06 13.31 -19.67
CA GLU A 277 -0.83 14.53 -20.46
C GLU A 277 -1.08 15.79 -19.63
N GLU A 278 -2.16 15.82 -18.85
CA GLU A 278 -2.45 16.89 -17.90
C GLU A 278 -1.33 17.03 -16.86
N LEU A 279 -0.91 15.90 -16.25
CA LEU A 279 0.17 15.90 -15.26
C LEU A 279 1.52 16.32 -15.86
N ALA A 280 1.79 15.97 -17.12
CA ALA A 280 2.97 16.41 -17.85
C ALA A 280 2.94 17.92 -18.18
N GLY A 281 1.77 18.54 -18.13
CA GLY A 281 1.53 19.91 -18.59
C GLY A 281 1.48 20.02 -20.13
N LEU A 282 1.04 18.94 -20.79
CA LEU A 282 0.90 18.82 -22.25
C LEU A 282 -0.56 18.96 -22.72
N SER A 283 -1.50 19.25 -21.82
CA SER A 283 -2.91 19.42 -22.19
C SER A 283 -3.07 20.58 -23.18
N ALA A 284 -3.73 20.29 -24.32
CA ALA A 284 -3.98 21.25 -25.37
C ALA A 284 -4.93 22.37 -24.89
N LEU A 285 -4.57 23.61 -25.23
CA LEU A 285 -5.56 24.70 -25.37
C LEU A 285 -6.56 24.36 -26.49
#